data_AF-A0A7M7QMH1-F1
#
_entry.id   AF-A0A7M7QMH1-F1
#
_cell.length_a   1.000
_cell.length_b   1.000
_cell.length_c   1.000
_cell.angle_alpha   90.00
_cell.angle_beta   90.00
_cell.angle_gamma   90.00
#
_symmetry.space_group_name_H-M   'P 1'
#
loop_
_entity.id
_entity.type
_entity.pdbx_description
1 polymer ?
#
loop_
_entity_poly.entity_id
_entity_poly.type
_entity_poly.pdbx_seq_one_letter_code
_entity_poly.pdbx_strand_id
1 'polypeptide(L)'
;MVTARNSNIMEILHSKSIHVCRNKLIESIKQTIYQSSLFYETVYDLDSLVDSNRNKRQYLVNLLRDNSKIFIQRGREDVKKLQFESRFESGNLRKAIRVGLREYELILTPDVNSSTQHQWFYFEVSNMETNYKYTFNIVNCKKINSQFNFGMKPVIFSVIDALKGRIGWTRSGQDICYYQNNYCMQGQKKNYFTTSFTINFPHSEDICYIAYHYPYTYSQLMVDINRWARSINPCEIYLRVDKLCDTLNGNENPLLTITAPESTKNPINKRKLVFLTARIHPGESNASWIMLGTVEALLSHSTYASSLRNDYIFKVVPMLNIEGVINGC
;
A
#
# COMPACT_ATOMS: atom_id res chain seq x y z
N MET A 1 -10.01 6.35 -10.07
CA MET A 1 -10.06 5.17 -9.19
C MET A 1 -9.20 4.09 -9.84
N VAL A 2 -8.07 3.74 -9.22
CA VAL A 2 -7.17 2.71 -9.76
C VAL A 2 -7.31 1.45 -8.91
N THR A 3 -8.15 0.54 -9.36
CA THR A 3 -8.34 -0.77 -8.73
C THR A 3 -7.38 -1.80 -9.35
N ALA A 4 -7.50 -3.07 -8.97
CA ALA A 4 -6.88 -4.15 -9.73
C ALA A 4 -7.32 -4.07 -11.20
N ARG A 5 -6.39 -4.29 -12.13
CA ARG A 5 -6.72 -4.30 -13.55
C ARG A 5 -7.71 -5.43 -13.85
N ASN A 6 -8.94 -5.09 -14.24
CA ASN A 6 -9.95 -6.09 -14.56
C ASN A 6 -9.65 -6.73 -15.91
N SER A 7 -9.13 -7.97 -15.90
CA SER A 7 -8.80 -8.72 -17.10
C SER A 7 -9.82 -9.81 -17.45
N ASN A 8 -10.88 -10.01 -16.65
CA ASN A 8 -11.80 -11.16 -16.71
C ASN A 8 -11.09 -12.55 -16.69
N ILE A 9 -9.78 -12.59 -16.42
CA ILE A 9 -8.97 -13.80 -16.32
C ILE A 9 -8.62 -14.01 -14.85
N MET A 10 -8.82 -15.22 -14.34
CA MET A 10 -8.42 -15.55 -12.97
C MET A 10 -6.91 -15.33 -12.78
N GLU A 11 -6.53 -14.57 -11.75
CA GLU A 11 -5.13 -14.33 -11.43
C GLU A 11 -4.45 -15.62 -10.95
N ILE A 12 -3.26 -15.90 -11.48
CA ILE A 12 -2.47 -17.07 -11.09
C ILE A 12 -1.74 -16.77 -9.78
N LEU A 13 -2.07 -17.55 -8.75
CA LEU A 13 -1.38 -17.52 -7.46
C LEU A 13 0.08 -17.94 -7.57
N HIS A 14 0.92 -17.43 -6.69
CA HIS A 14 2.29 -17.93 -6.57
C HIS A 14 2.29 -19.38 -6.03
N SER A 15 3.10 -20.24 -6.62
CA SER A 15 3.36 -21.58 -6.06
C SER A 15 4.72 -21.56 -5.38
N LYS A 16 4.73 -21.75 -4.05
CA LYS A 16 5.95 -21.76 -3.25
C LYS A 16 6.89 -22.88 -3.73
N SER A 17 8.13 -22.53 -4.05
CA SER A 17 9.18 -23.48 -4.40
C SER A 17 10.22 -23.59 -3.29
N ILE A 18 10.32 -24.78 -2.69
CA ILE A 18 11.33 -25.08 -1.65
C ILE A 18 12.75 -24.88 -2.21
N HIS A 19 12.98 -25.22 -3.47
CA HIS A 19 14.29 -25.07 -4.12
C HIS A 19 14.68 -23.58 -4.23
N VAL A 20 13.74 -22.71 -4.64
CA VAL A 20 13.96 -21.26 -4.69
C VAL A 20 14.28 -20.71 -3.30
N CYS A 21 13.48 -21.07 -2.28
CA CYS A 21 13.72 -20.66 -0.90
C CYS A 21 15.12 -21.05 -0.41
N ARG A 22 15.54 -22.30 -0.66
CA ARG A 22 16.86 -22.80 -0.25
C ARG A 22 17.99 -22.07 -0.96
N ASN A 23 17.88 -21.86 -2.27
CA ASN A 23 18.91 -21.15 -3.03
C ASN A 23 19.06 -19.71 -2.54
N LYS A 24 17.96 -18.97 -2.35
CA LYS A 24 18.00 -17.60 -1.84
C LYS A 24 18.58 -17.50 -0.42
N LEU A 25 18.26 -18.45 0.45
CA LEU A 25 18.88 -18.53 1.77
C LEU A 25 20.39 -18.77 1.69
N ILE A 26 20.84 -19.72 0.85
CA ILE A 26 22.26 -20.01 0.66
C ILE A 26 23.01 -18.79 0.11
N GLU A 27 22.45 -18.10 -0.89
CA GLU A 27 23.06 -16.88 -1.45
C GLU A 27 23.16 -15.77 -0.39
N SER A 28 22.10 -15.57 0.42
CA SER A 28 22.13 -14.61 1.53
C SER A 28 23.21 -14.95 2.58
N ILE A 29 23.42 -16.24 2.87
CA ILE A 29 24.50 -16.69 3.79
C ILE A 29 25.87 -16.45 3.15
N LYS A 30 26.07 -16.80 1.87
CA LYS A 30 27.33 -16.54 1.16
C LYS A 30 27.66 -15.05 1.18
N GLN A 31 26.68 -14.18 0.91
CA GLN A 31 26.88 -12.73 0.97
C GLN A 31 27.36 -12.27 2.37
N THR A 32 26.80 -12.86 3.43
CA THR A 32 27.22 -12.55 4.81
C THR A 32 28.66 -13.00 5.08
N ILE A 33 29.08 -14.17 4.57
CA ILE A 33 30.42 -14.73 4.82
C ILE A 33 31.51 -14.01 4.02
N TYR A 34 31.23 -13.66 2.77
CA TYR A 34 32.20 -13.06 1.85
C TYR A 34 32.14 -11.52 1.82
N GLN A 35 31.73 -10.91 2.94
CA GLN A 35 31.42 -9.48 3.08
C GLN A 35 32.52 -8.54 2.56
N SER A 36 33.78 -8.97 2.55
CA SER A 36 34.94 -8.23 2.03
C SER A 36 35.00 -8.08 0.50
N SER A 37 34.15 -8.80 -0.25
CA SER A 37 34.10 -8.80 -1.72
C SER A 37 32.84 -8.15 -2.30
N LEU A 38 31.91 -7.71 -1.45
CA LEU A 38 30.58 -7.25 -1.85
C LEU A 38 30.46 -5.73 -1.90
N PHE A 39 29.82 -5.27 -2.96
CA PHE A 39 29.50 -3.86 -3.18
C PHE A 39 28.20 -3.51 -2.45
N TYR A 40 28.28 -2.64 -1.44
CA TYR A 40 27.13 -2.10 -0.72
C TYR A 40 27.01 -0.60 -0.99
N GLU A 41 25.96 -0.21 -1.71
CA GLU A 41 25.68 1.19 -2.01
C GLU A 41 24.28 1.56 -1.48
N THR A 42 24.20 2.51 -0.55
CA THR A 42 22.90 3.04 -0.14
C THR A 42 22.37 3.96 -1.24
N VAL A 43 21.27 3.55 -1.88
CA VAL A 43 20.65 4.30 -3.00
C VAL A 43 19.41 5.08 -2.56
N TYR A 44 18.87 4.78 -1.38
CA TYR A 44 17.78 5.53 -0.75
C TYR A 44 17.89 5.45 0.77
N ASP A 45 17.73 6.60 1.43
CA ASP A 45 17.79 6.73 2.88
C ASP A 45 16.80 7.81 3.34
N LEU A 46 15.65 7.38 3.86
CA LEU A 46 14.57 8.26 4.28
C LEU A 46 15.01 9.20 5.40
N ASP A 47 15.80 8.71 6.37
CA ASP A 47 16.25 9.48 7.52
C ASP A 47 17.12 10.67 7.04
N SER A 48 18.06 10.40 6.13
CA SER A 48 18.91 11.43 5.52
C SER A 48 18.12 12.46 4.71
N LEU A 49 17.06 12.04 4.03
CA LEU A 49 16.16 12.93 3.27
C LEU A 49 15.31 13.82 4.17
N VAL A 50 14.89 13.33 5.34
CA VAL A 50 14.13 14.11 6.32
C VAL A 50 15.04 15.13 7.02
N ASP A 51 16.26 14.74 7.41
CA ASP A 51 17.21 15.64 8.07
C ASP A 51 17.69 16.76 7.16
N SER A 52 18.01 16.45 5.90
CA SER A 52 18.34 17.48 4.90
C SER A 52 17.18 18.45 4.62
N ASN A 53 15.94 17.97 4.72
CA ASN A 53 14.75 18.81 4.62
C ASN A 53 14.50 19.66 5.87
N ARG A 54 14.92 19.25 7.08
CA ARG A 54 14.86 20.12 8.27
C ARG A 54 15.72 21.37 8.10
N ASN A 55 16.91 21.22 7.50
CA ASN A 55 17.78 22.36 7.18
C ASN A 55 17.23 23.23 6.04
N LYS A 56 16.40 22.68 5.14
CA LYS A 56 15.72 23.44 4.06
C LYS A 56 14.34 23.99 4.44
N ARG A 57 13.73 23.51 5.54
CA ARG A 57 12.37 23.88 5.98
C ARG A 57 12.25 25.35 6.37
N GLN A 58 13.35 26.06 6.63
CA GLN A 58 13.37 27.52 6.75
C GLN A 58 12.94 28.24 5.44
N TYR A 59 12.99 27.56 4.29
CA TYR A 59 12.76 28.15 2.96
C TYR A 59 11.53 27.61 2.20
N LEU A 60 10.88 26.52 2.65
CA LEU A 60 9.91 25.76 1.84
C LEU A 60 8.47 25.73 2.38
N VAL A 61 8.04 26.75 3.12
CA VAL A 61 6.61 26.90 3.51
C VAL A 61 5.68 27.13 2.31
N ASN A 62 6.20 27.32 1.08
CA ASN A 62 5.42 27.77 -0.08
C ASN A 62 5.20 26.79 -1.23
N LEU A 63 5.49 25.48 -1.12
CA LEU A 63 5.37 24.58 -2.29
C LEU A 63 4.65 23.24 -2.01
N LEU A 64 3.34 23.30 -1.74
CA LEU A 64 2.43 22.18 -1.95
C LEU A 64 2.11 22.07 -3.44
N ARG A 65 3.01 21.48 -4.23
CA ARG A 65 2.71 21.03 -5.60
C ARG A 65 3.37 19.68 -5.86
N ASP A 66 2.62 18.86 -6.58
CA ASP A 66 3.02 17.56 -7.12
C ASP A 66 4.39 17.65 -7.82
N ASN A 67 5.40 17.02 -7.20
CA ASN A 67 6.80 17.08 -7.63
C ASN A 67 7.18 15.93 -8.57
N SER A 68 6.21 15.13 -9.05
CA SER A 68 6.46 14.09 -10.06
C SER A 68 7.14 14.63 -11.33
N LYS A 69 7.01 15.93 -11.61
CA LYS A 69 7.68 16.62 -12.73
C LYS A 69 9.08 17.18 -12.42
N ILE A 70 9.45 17.37 -11.15
CA ILE A 70 10.73 17.98 -10.76
C ILE A 70 11.87 16.95 -10.78
N PHE A 71 11.58 15.65 -10.67
CA PHE A 71 12.58 14.59 -10.75
C PHE A 71 13.14 14.34 -12.16
N ILE A 72 12.56 14.95 -13.20
CA ILE A 72 13.01 14.79 -14.60
C ILE A 72 14.32 15.56 -14.88
N GLN A 73 14.79 16.43 -13.98
CA GLN A 73 15.94 17.33 -14.25
C GLN A 73 17.09 17.26 -13.24
N ARG A 74 17.36 16.11 -12.61
CA ARG A 74 18.65 15.91 -11.91
C ARG A 74 19.59 15.07 -12.77
N GLY A 75 20.74 15.66 -13.07
CA GLY A 75 21.77 15.13 -13.96
C GLY A 75 22.16 13.68 -13.65
N ARG A 76 22.34 12.92 -14.73
CA ARG A 76 22.78 11.54 -14.76
C ARG A 76 24.21 11.43 -14.26
N GLU A 77 24.39 11.01 -13.01
CA GLU A 77 25.60 10.33 -12.55
C GLU A 77 25.21 8.97 -11.95
N ASP A 78 25.79 7.92 -12.53
CA ASP A 78 25.54 6.47 -12.43
C ASP A 78 24.24 5.91 -13.06
N VAL A 79 24.33 5.58 -14.35
CA VAL A 79 23.23 5.29 -15.29
C VAL A 79 22.58 3.90 -15.12
N LYS A 80 22.90 3.11 -14.08
CA LYS A 80 22.42 1.71 -13.95
C LYS A 80 22.02 1.27 -12.54
N LYS A 81 21.42 2.16 -11.75
CA LYS A 81 20.85 1.81 -10.44
C LYS A 81 19.41 2.28 -10.32
N LEU A 82 18.59 1.49 -9.63
CA LEU A 82 17.21 1.89 -9.36
C LEU A 82 17.19 3.09 -8.41
N GLN A 83 16.24 3.99 -8.64
CA GLN A 83 15.90 5.05 -7.69
C GLN A 83 14.64 4.63 -6.93
N PHE A 84 14.52 5.09 -5.68
CA PHE A 84 13.39 4.76 -4.80
C PHE A 84 12.81 6.03 -4.17
N GLU A 85 11.51 5.99 -3.88
CA GLU A 85 10.79 7.04 -3.14
C GLU A 85 9.66 6.42 -2.30
N SER A 86 9.39 6.98 -1.12
CA SER A 86 8.31 6.53 -0.23
C SER A 86 7.59 7.66 0.52
N ARG A 87 7.96 8.93 0.29
CA ARG A 87 7.37 10.12 0.94
C ARG A 87 6.07 10.55 0.28
N PHE A 88 5.11 9.63 0.27
CA PHE A 88 3.75 9.84 -0.21
C PHE A 88 2.77 9.10 0.71
N GLU A 89 1.48 9.39 0.57
CA GLU A 89 0.43 8.80 1.41
C GLU A 89 0.47 7.25 1.36
N SER A 90 0.47 6.62 2.54
CA SER A 90 0.63 5.16 2.71
C SER A 90 1.98 4.59 2.29
N GLY A 91 2.96 5.40 1.88
CA GLY A 91 4.28 4.94 1.51
C GLY A 91 5.05 4.36 2.71
N ASN A 92 5.71 3.22 2.53
CA ASN A 92 6.60 2.62 3.52
C ASN A 92 7.80 1.95 2.84
N LEU A 93 8.94 2.64 2.97
CA LEU A 93 10.31 2.15 2.78
C LEU A 93 11.22 3.12 3.51
N ARG A 94 12.10 2.63 4.37
CA ARG A 94 13.06 3.46 5.12
C ARG A 94 14.40 3.58 4.41
N LYS A 95 14.92 2.46 3.89
CA LYS A 95 16.24 2.40 3.27
C LYS A 95 16.28 1.36 2.16
N ALA A 96 17.00 1.68 1.08
CA ALA A 96 17.35 0.73 0.03
C ALA A 96 18.87 0.69 -0.17
N ILE A 97 19.42 -0.51 -0.11
CA ILE A 97 20.85 -0.78 -0.24
C ILE A 97 21.03 -1.71 -1.42
N ARG A 98 21.76 -1.26 -2.42
CA ARG A 98 22.17 -2.09 -3.54
C ARG A 98 23.30 -3.00 -3.09
N VAL A 99 23.08 -4.31 -3.19
CA VAL A 99 24.02 -5.36 -2.76
C VAL A 99 24.57 -6.20 -3.92
N GLY A 100 24.08 -5.93 -5.14
CA GLY A 100 24.52 -6.53 -6.38
C GLY A 100 24.11 -5.69 -7.58
N LEU A 101 24.38 -6.16 -8.80
CA LEU A 101 24.11 -5.39 -10.01
C LEU A 101 22.64 -4.92 -10.10
N ARG A 102 21.69 -5.79 -9.75
CA ARG A 102 20.23 -5.54 -9.75
C ARG A 102 19.55 -6.17 -8.53
N GLU A 103 20.26 -6.26 -7.42
CA GLU A 103 19.77 -6.83 -6.17
C GLU A 103 19.82 -5.77 -5.06
N TYR A 104 18.72 -5.66 -4.32
CA TYR A 104 18.51 -4.61 -3.32
C TYR A 104 18.00 -5.20 -2.01
N GLU A 105 18.66 -4.86 -0.92
CA GLU A 105 18.13 -5.03 0.42
C GLU A 105 17.31 -3.81 0.81
N LEU A 106 16.11 -4.06 1.31
CA LEU A 106 15.13 -3.06 1.69
C LEU A 106 14.83 -3.17 3.18
N ILE A 107 14.77 -2.02 3.84
CA ILE A 107 14.42 -1.90 5.25
C ILE A 107 13.13 -1.09 5.35
N LEU A 108 12.11 -1.67 5.97
CA LEU A 108 10.84 -0.98 6.22
C LEU A 108 10.92 -0.08 7.45
N THR A 109 10.11 0.96 7.46
CA THR A 109 9.87 1.79 8.65
C THR A 109 8.95 1.01 9.60
N PRO A 110 9.27 0.93 10.91
CA PRO A 110 8.33 0.46 11.93
C PRO A 110 7.05 1.29 11.96
N ASP A 111 5.93 0.66 12.32
CA ASP A 111 4.64 1.34 12.49
C ASP A 111 4.78 2.50 13.49
N VAL A 112 4.06 3.60 13.24
CA VAL A 112 4.07 4.76 14.14
C VAL A 112 3.66 4.33 15.55
N ASN A 113 4.36 4.84 16.56
CA ASN A 113 4.20 4.45 17.97
C ASN A 113 4.46 2.97 18.27
N SER A 114 5.13 2.25 17.36
CA SER A 114 5.58 0.87 17.56
C SER A 114 7.06 0.73 17.23
N SER A 115 7.80 0.04 18.08
CA SER A 115 9.16 -0.41 17.76
C SER A 115 9.19 -1.82 17.16
N THR A 116 8.02 -2.45 17.01
CA THR A 116 7.93 -3.90 16.83
C THR A 116 7.12 -4.40 15.65
N GLN A 117 6.25 -3.57 15.08
CA GLN A 117 5.37 -3.98 13.98
C GLN A 117 5.79 -3.28 12.71
N HIS A 118 5.88 -4.06 11.63
CA HIS A 118 6.04 -3.59 10.26
C HIS A 118 5.90 -4.79 9.32
N GLN A 119 5.03 -4.65 8.34
CA GLN A 119 4.76 -5.68 7.33
C GLN A 119 4.35 -5.06 6.00
N TRP A 120 3.63 -3.93 6.06
CA TRP A 120 3.25 -3.14 4.91
C TRP A 120 4.50 -2.55 4.24
N PHE A 121 4.55 -2.65 2.91
CA PHE A 121 5.49 -1.91 2.09
C PHE A 121 4.74 -1.27 0.95
N TYR A 122 5.13 -0.06 0.60
CA TYR A 122 4.61 0.66 -0.55
C TYR A 122 5.62 1.72 -0.95
N PHE A 123 6.25 1.55 -2.10
CA PHE A 123 7.32 2.43 -2.55
C PHE A 123 7.33 2.56 -4.07
N GLU A 124 7.84 3.68 -4.54
CA GLU A 124 8.14 3.93 -5.94
C GLU A 124 9.52 3.40 -6.29
N VAL A 125 9.66 2.93 -7.52
CA VAL A 125 10.91 2.54 -8.16
C VAL A 125 10.95 3.17 -9.55
N SER A 126 12.11 3.70 -9.95
CA SER A 126 12.35 4.22 -11.31
C SER A 126 13.76 3.91 -11.79
N ASN A 127 14.09 4.32 -13.03
CA ASN A 127 15.39 4.07 -13.68
C ASN A 127 15.68 2.56 -13.89
N MET A 128 14.63 1.78 -14.16
CA MET A 128 14.73 0.36 -14.49
C MET A 128 14.94 0.12 -15.99
N GLU A 129 15.50 -1.03 -16.33
CA GLU A 129 15.63 -1.52 -17.69
C GLU A 129 14.73 -2.75 -17.92
N THR A 130 14.11 -2.84 -19.09
CA THR A 130 13.38 -4.04 -19.54
C THR A 130 14.31 -5.22 -19.76
N ASN A 131 13.74 -6.43 -19.78
CA ASN A 131 14.44 -7.71 -20.00
C ASN A 131 15.43 -8.13 -18.91
N TYR A 132 15.55 -7.35 -17.83
CA TYR A 132 16.36 -7.70 -16.68
C TYR A 132 15.52 -8.02 -15.45
N LYS A 133 16.03 -8.96 -14.65
CA LYS A 133 15.49 -9.35 -13.35
C LYS A 133 16.06 -8.43 -12.28
N TYR A 134 15.18 -7.86 -11.46
CA TYR A 134 15.53 -7.09 -10.27
C TYR A 134 15.04 -7.84 -9.03
N THR A 135 15.93 -8.12 -8.09
CA THR A 135 15.60 -8.83 -6.85
C THR A 135 15.53 -7.84 -5.70
N PHE A 136 14.43 -7.90 -4.96
CA PHE A 136 14.18 -7.09 -3.77
C PHE A 136 14.11 -8.01 -2.56
N ASN A 137 14.87 -7.70 -1.52
CA ASN A 137 14.96 -8.44 -0.28
C ASN A 137 14.53 -7.53 0.87
N ILE A 138 13.30 -7.66 1.37
CA ILE A 138 12.86 -6.95 2.58
C ILE A 138 13.39 -7.72 3.78
N VAL A 139 14.42 -7.19 4.45
CA VAL A 139 15.26 -7.97 5.38
C VAL A 139 14.85 -7.88 6.85
N ASN A 140 13.94 -6.97 7.20
CA ASN A 140 13.57 -6.74 8.60
C ASN A 140 12.21 -7.34 8.98
N CYS A 141 11.65 -8.31 8.25
CA CYS A 141 10.35 -8.90 8.62
C CYS A 141 10.42 -9.64 9.97
N LYS A 142 9.37 -9.54 10.80
CA LYS A 142 9.34 -10.14 12.15
C LYS A 142 8.43 -11.35 12.31
N LYS A 143 7.41 -11.49 11.46
CA LYS A 143 6.42 -12.56 11.59
C LYS A 143 7.06 -13.92 11.27
N ILE A 144 6.71 -14.96 12.01
CA ILE A 144 7.24 -16.31 11.76
C ILE A 144 6.74 -16.86 10.40
N ASN A 145 5.59 -16.38 9.94
CA ASN A 145 4.97 -16.81 8.69
C ASN A 145 4.48 -15.61 7.87
N SER A 146 4.26 -15.83 6.58
CA SER A 146 3.89 -14.80 5.62
C SER A 146 2.88 -15.33 4.60
N GLN A 147 1.97 -14.47 4.14
CA GLN A 147 1.00 -14.80 3.09
C GLN A 147 1.68 -15.11 1.74
N PHE A 148 2.93 -14.65 1.55
CA PHE A 148 3.75 -15.04 0.41
C PHE A 148 4.03 -16.55 0.36
N ASN A 149 3.97 -17.26 1.50
CA ASN A 149 4.06 -18.72 1.52
C ASN A 149 2.80 -19.43 0.97
N PHE A 150 1.67 -18.70 0.87
CA PHE A 150 0.35 -19.22 0.50
C PHE A 150 -0.18 -18.59 -0.79
N GLY A 151 0.73 -18.14 -1.66
CA GLY A 151 0.41 -17.75 -3.03
C GLY A 151 0.16 -16.27 -3.25
N MET A 152 0.34 -15.44 -2.23
CA MET A 152 0.36 -13.98 -2.39
C MET A 152 1.53 -13.55 -3.30
N LYS A 153 1.30 -12.45 -4.01
CA LYS A 153 2.28 -11.75 -4.86
C LYS A 153 2.21 -10.25 -4.56
N PRO A 154 3.33 -9.52 -4.59
CA PRO A 154 3.29 -8.06 -4.54
C PRO A 154 2.49 -7.52 -5.73
N VAL A 155 1.97 -6.31 -5.59
CA VAL A 155 1.28 -5.61 -6.67
C VAL A 155 2.15 -4.49 -7.21
N ILE A 156 2.07 -4.28 -8.53
CA ILE A 156 2.78 -3.22 -9.24
C ILE A 156 1.79 -2.35 -9.99
N PHE A 157 1.99 -1.05 -9.94
CA PHE A 157 1.37 -0.06 -10.80
C PHE A 157 2.44 0.60 -11.68
N SER A 158 2.28 0.51 -13.00
CA SER A 158 3.17 1.13 -13.99
C SER A 158 2.54 2.43 -14.50
N VAL A 159 3.27 3.54 -14.42
CA VAL A 159 2.82 4.85 -14.91
C VAL A 159 2.73 4.82 -16.44
N ILE A 160 3.70 4.21 -17.14
CA ILE A 160 3.63 4.07 -18.60
C ILE A 160 2.41 3.24 -19.02
N ASP A 161 2.07 2.16 -18.32
CA ASP A 161 0.86 1.39 -18.60
C ASP A 161 -0.40 2.22 -18.41
N ALA A 162 -0.48 3.00 -17.34
CA ALA A 162 -1.61 3.89 -17.09
C ALA A 162 -1.75 4.95 -18.21
N LEU A 163 -0.65 5.56 -18.64
CA LEU A 163 -0.64 6.53 -19.76
C LEU A 163 -1.04 5.89 -21.09
N LYS A 164 -0.75 4.60 -21.28
CA LYS A 164 -1.19 3.81 -22.44
C LYS A 164 -2.64 3.31 -22.31
N GLY A 165 -3.41 3.81 -21.34
CA GLY A 165 -4.81 3.43 -21.10
C GLY A 165 -5.00 2.10 -20.37
N ARG A 166 -3.93 1.46 -19.90
CA ARG A 166 -3.96 0.19 -19.15
C ARG A 166 -3.90 0.44 -17.64
N ILE A 167 -4.78 1.31 -17.16
CA ILE A 167 -4.82 1.77 -15.77
C ILE A 167 -5.18 0.61 -14.84
N GLY A 168 -4.36 0.35 -13.83
CA GLY A 168 -4.67 -0.62 -12.79
C GLY A 168 -3.43 -1.22 -12.14
N TRP A 169 -3.61 -1.71 -10.92
CA TRP A 169 -2.61 -2.54 -10.26
C TRP A 169 -2.61 -3.95 -10.82
N THR A 170 -1.44 -4.59 -10.89
CA THR A 170 -1.30 -5.98 -11.32
C THR A 170 -0.43 -6.75 -10.35
N ARG A 171 -0.76 -8.02 -10.09
CA ARG A 171 0.14 -8.90 -9.34
C ARG A 171 1.40 -9.19 -10.15
N SER A 172 2.56 -9.04 -9.52
CA SER A 172 3.86 -9.30 -10.14
C SER A 172 4.78 -10.04 -9.17
N GLY A 173 5.98 -10.38 -9.63
CA GLY A 173 6.95 -11.10 -8.84
C GLY A 173 7.05 -12.58 -9.21
N GLN A 174 8.30 -13.02 -9.28
CA GLN A 174 8.75 -14.39 -9.44
C GLN A 174 9.73 -14.71 -8.31
N ASP A 175 10.09 -15.99 -8.18
CA ASP A 175 11.07 -16.45 -7.19
C ASP A 175 10.80 -15.91 -5.77
N ILE A 176 9.52 -15.86 -5.40
CA ILE A 176 9.07 -15.30 -4.13
C ILE A 176 9.39 -16.30 -3.01
N CYS A 177 10.00 -15.82 -1.94
CA CYS A 177 10.26 -16.64 -0.76
C CYS A 177 10.21 -15.84 0.54
N TYR A 178 9.89 -16.54 1.61
CA TYR A 178 9.94 -16.05 2.98
C TYR A 178 10.79 -17.01 3.83
N TYR A 179 11.87 -16.51 4.42
CA TYR A 179 12.81 -17.33 5.20
C TYR A 179 13.42 -16.54 6.35
N GLN A 180 13.86 -17.24 7.40
CA GLN A 180 14.58 -16.64 8.51
C GLN A 180 16.00 -16.29 8.06
N ASN A 181 16.46 -15.07 8.34
CA ASN A 181 17.78 -14.58 7.94
C ASN A 181 18.75 -14.53 9.14
N ASN A 182 19.93 -13.95 8.93
CA ASN A 182 20.99 -13.84 9.94
C ASN A 182 21.03 -12.47 10.65
N TYR A 183 20.10 -11.57 10.35
CA TYR A 183 20.04 -10.26 10.98
C TYR A 183 19.42 -10.39 12.37
N CYS A 184 20.20 -10.16 13.42
CA CYS A 184 19.72 -10.22 14.81
C CYS A 184 18.90 -8.98 15.18
N MET A 185 17.79 -9.20 15.87
CA MET A 185 17.02 -8.11 16.47
C MET A 185 17.77 -7.55 17.67
N GLN A 186 18.02 -6.24 17.72
CA GLN A 186 18.67 -5.61 18.88
C GLN A 186 17.89 -5.93 20.17
N GLY A 187 18.60 -6.43 21.19
CA GLY A 187 18.00 -6.80 22.48
C GLY A 187 17.22 -8.12 22.51
N GLN A 188 17.16 -8.88 21.40
CA GLN A 188 16.53 -10.22 21.37
C GLN A 188 17.47 -11.26 20.73
N LYS A 189 17.45 -12.50 21.23
CA LYS A 189 18.15 -13.64 20.59
C LYS A 189 17.43 -14.19 19.34
N LYS A 190 16.61 -13.37 18.68
CA LYS A 190 15.81 -13.77 17.52
C LYS A 190 16.30 -13.05 16.28
N ASN A 191 16.29 -13.76 15.16
CA ASN A 191 16.63 -13.19 13.86
C ASN A 191 15.38 -12.69 13.14
N TYR A 192 15.58 -11.70 12.29
CA TYR A 192 14.58 -11.27 11.32
C TYR A 192 14.33 -12.36 10.26
N PHE A 193 13.32 -12.09 9.45
CA PHE A 193 12.95 -12.84 8.26
C PHE A 193 13.11 -11.95 7.05
N THR A 194 13.38 -12.57 5.91
CA THR A 194 13.44 -11.91 4.61
C THR A 194 12.26 -12.30 3.76
N THR A 195 11.54 -11.31 3.23
CA THR A 195 10.68 -11.50 2.06
C THR A 195 11.49 -11.14 0.82
N SER A 196 11.76 -12.11 -0.05
CA SER A 196 12.47 -11.87 -1.31
C SER A 196 11.54 -12.11 -2.49
N PHE A 197 11.59 -11.24 -3.50
CA PHE A 197 10.86 -11.39 -4.75
C PHE A 197 11.63 -10.75 -5.91
N THR A 198 11.44 -11.29 -7.12
CA THR A 198 12.15 -10.84 -8.31
C THR A 198 11.14 -10.32 -9.35
N ILE A 199 11.38 -9.12 -9.88
CA ILE A 199 10.48 -8.45 -10.82
C ILE A 199 11.19 -8.23 -12.16
N ASN A 200 10.45 -8.46 -13.24
CA ASN A 200 10.77 -7.98 -14.58
C ASN A 200 9.85 -6.79 -14.87
N PHE A 201 10.43 -5.61 -15.06
CA PHE A 201 9.63 -4.42 -15.34
C PHE A 201 9.17 -4.41 -16.81
N PRO A 202 7.94 -3.91 -17.08
CA PRO A 202 7.35 -3.95 -18.42
C PRO A 202 7.95 -2.91 -19.38
N HIS A 203 8.45 -1.77 -18.87
CA HIS A 203 9.03 -0.69 -19.66
C HIS A 203 10.32 -0.19 -19.02
N SER A 204 11.31 0.15 -19.84
CA SER A 204 12.51 0.84 -19.37
C SER A 204 12.15 2.29 -19.03
N GLU A 205 12.84 2.90 -18.07
CA GLU A 205 12.63 4.29 -17.65
C GLU A 205 11.19 4.58 -17.17
N ASP A 206 10.47 3.56 -16.70
CA ASP A 206 9.15 3.73 -16.11
C ASP A 206 9.24 4.31 -14.69
N ILE A 207 8.09 4.73 -14.17
CA ILE A 207 7.87 4.91 -12.75
C ILE A 207 6.90 3.80 -12.33
N CYS A 208 7.40 2.87 -11.54
CA CYS A 208 6.62 1.76 -11.02
C CYS A 208 6.42 1.91 -9.51
N TYR A 209 5.20 1.71 -9.05
CA TYR A 209 4.94 1.60 -7.62
C TYR A 209 4.77 0.13 -7.24
N ILE A 210 5.41 -0.30 -6.16
CA ILE A 210 5.36 -1.67 -5.65
C ILE A 210 4.76 -1.64 -4.25
N ALA A 211 3.72 -2.44 -4.01
CA ALA A 211 3.06 -2.51 -2.71
C ALA A 211 2.80 -3.95 -2.24
N TYR A 212 2.65 -4.11 -0.92
CA TYR A 212 2.33 -5.39 -0.28
C TYR A 212 1.00 -5.92 -0.80
N HIS A 213 -0.03 -5.07 -0.82
CA HIS A 213 -1.35 -5.36 -1.38
C HIS A 213 -1.90 -4.10 -2.07
N TYR A 214 -3.03 -4.20 -2.79
CA TYR A 214 -3.68 -3.06 -3.48
C TYR A 214 -3.89 -1.87 -2.53
N PRO A 215 -3.14 -0.75 -2.66
CA PRO A 215 -3.29 0.37 -1.75
C PRO A 215 -4.70 0.98 -1.84
N TYR A 216 -5.20 1.46 -0.71
CA TYR A 216 -6.42 2.26 -0.64
C TYR A 216 -6.15 3.36 0.40
N THR A 217 -5.93 4.57 -0.08
CA THR A 217 -5.46 5.69 0.75
C THR A 217 -6.64 6.44 1.38
N TYR A 218 -6.36 7.28 2.39
CA TYR A 218 -7.37 8.13 3.00
C TYR A 218 -7.87 9.21 2.02
N SER A 219 -6.98 9.79 1.21
CA SER A 219 -7.41 10.72 0.14
C SER A 219 -8.37 10.04 -0.84
N GLN A 220 -8.12 8.78 -1.21
CA GLN A 220 -9.03 8.00 -2.06
C GLN A 220 -10.38 7.77 -1.37
N LEU A 221 -10.40 7.47 -0.06
CA LEU A 221 -11.65 7.38 0.71
C LEU A 221 -12.47 8.67 0.60
N MET A 222 -11.83 9.82 0.83
CA MET A 222 -12.51 11.11 0.80
C MET A 222 -13.04 11.45 -0.59
N VAL A 223 -12.32 11.09 -1.65
CA VAL A 223 -12.81 11.22 -3.03
C VAL A 223 -14.05 10.34 -3.27
N ASP A 224 -14.03 9.10 -2.79
CA ASP A 224 -15.15 8.16 -2.95
C ASP A 224 -16.40 8.63 -2.21
N ILE A 225 -16.24 9.10 -0.96
CA ILE A 225 -17.33 9.69 -0.18
C ILE A 225 -17.93 10.91 -0.89
N ASN A 226 -17.08 11.82 -1.38
CA ASN A 226 -17.54 13.00 -2.11
C ASN A 226 -18.28 12.63 -3.40
N ARG A 227 -17.80 11.61 -4.12
CA ARG A 227 -18.46 11.09 -5.31
C ARG A 227 -19.83 10.51 -4.98
N TRP A 228 -19.94 9.67 -3.95
CA TRP A 228 -21.20 9.10 -3.51
C TRP A 228 -22.22 10.16 -3.10
N ALA A 229 -21.80 11.15 -2.30
CA ALA A 229 -22.66 12.24 -1.85
C ALA A 229 -23.25 13.06 -3.02
N ARG A 230 -22.52 13.16 -4.14
CA ARG A 230 -22.97 13.90 -5.34
C ARG A 230 -23.77 13.06 -6.32
N SER A 231 -23.65 11.73 -6.28
CA SER A 231 -24.26 10.84 -7.28
C SER A 231 -25.64 10.32 -6.90
N ILE A 232 -26.06 10.45 -5.64
CA ILE A 232 -27.32 9.87 -5.17
C ILE A 232 -28.52 10.79 -5.42
N ASN A 233 -29.70 10.19 -5.59
CA ASN A 233 -30.99 10.88 -5.55
C ASN A 233 -31.51 10.92 -4.09
N PRO A 234 -31.57 12.09 -3.43
CA PRO A 234 -32.03 12.21 -2.04
C PRO A 234 -33.49 11.77 -1.81
N CYS A 235 -34.31 11.72 -2.88
CA CYS A 235 -35.69 11.23 -2.81
C CYS A 235 -35.76 9.69 -2.67
N GLU A 236 -34.68 8.97 -2.97
CA GLU A 236 -34.63 7.50 -2.92
C GLU A 236 -33.66 6.98 -1.86
N ILE A 237 -32.59 7.72 -1.61
CA ILE A 237 -31.48 7.29 -0.74
C ILE A 237 -31.14 8.43 0.20
N TYR A 238 -31.23 8.16 1.49
CA TYR A 238 -30.69 9.04 2.51
C TYR A 238 -29.23 8.64 2.78
N LEU A 239 -28.30 9.53 2.43
CA LEU A 239 -26.88 9.44 2.81
C LEU A 239 -26.51 10.71 3.58
N ARG A 240 -26.06 10.55 4.83
CA ARG A 240 -25.45 11.62 5.61
C ARG A 240 -24.02 11.26 5.95
N VAL A 241 -23.10 12.21 5.76
CA VAL A 241 -21.69 12.08 6.13
C VAL A 241 -21.45 12.99 7.32
N ASP A 242 -21.26 12.39 8.49
CA ASP A 242 -20.89 13.11 9.70
C ASP A 242 -19.40 12.94 9.97
N LYS A 243 -18.82 13.91 10.70
CA LYS A 243 -17.52 13.74 11.34
C LYS A 243 -17.72 12.97 12.64
N LEU A 244 -17.20 11.75 12.74
CA LEU A 244 -17.26 10.94 13.95
C LEU A 244 -16.36 11.52 15.05
N CYS A 245 -15.11 11.77 14.69
CA CYS A 245 -14.08 12.33 15.55
C CYS A 245 -12.91 12.85 14.71
N ASP A 246 -11.95 13.49 15.38
CA ASP A 246 -10.62 13.74 14.85
C ASP A 246 -9.66 12.63 15.28
N THR A 247 -8.70 12.31 14.41
CA THR A 247 -7.57 11.47 14.74
C THR A 247 -6.46 12.25 15.48
N LEU A 248 -5.38 11.56 15.86
CA LEU A 248 -4.26 12.16 16.59
C LEU A 248 -3.60 13.34 15.87
N ASN A 249 -3.58 13.35 14.53
CA ASN A 249 -3.03 14.46 13.73
C ASN A 249 -4.12 15.39 13.15
N GLY A 250 -5.36 15.30 13.66
CA GLY A 250 -6.46 16.18 13.25
C GLY A 250 -7.09 15.82 11.90
N ASN A 251 -6.93 14.59 11.41
CA ASN A 251 -7.67 14.11 10.24
C ASN A 251 -9.09 13.72 10.67
N GLU A 252 -10.07 14.05 9.83
CA GLU A 252 -11.47 13.74 10.11
C GLU A 252 -11.76 12.25 9.89
N ASN A 253 -12.43 11.61 10.84
CA ASN A 253 -12.91 10.25 10.67
C ASN A 253 -14.40 10.25 10.24
N PRO A 254 -14.73 9.88 8.99
CA PRO A 254 -16.09 9.97 8.48
C PRO A 254 -16.99 8.83 8.99
N LEU A 255 -18.21 9.19 9.41
CA LEU A 255 -19.31 8.28 9.68
C LEU A 255 -20.39 8.46 8.61
N LEU A 256 -20.64 7.42 7.83
CA LEU A 256 -21.72 7.40 6.85
C LEU A 256 -22.99 6.85 7.49
N THR A 257 -24.11 7.54 7.29
CA THR A 257 -25.45 7.05 7.61
C THR A 257 -26.19 6.78 6.31
N ILE A 258 -26.52 5.52 6.04
CA ILE A 258 -27.20 5.11 4.80
C ILE A 258 -28.52 4.43 5.16
N THR A 259 -29.64 4.92 4.63
CA THR A 259 -30.98 4.33 4.82
C THR A 259 -31.96 4.87 3.76
N ALA A 260 -33.22 4.44 3.77
CA ALA A 260 -34.25 5.04 2.92
C ALA A 260 -34.68 6.41 3.49
N PRO A 261 -35.20 7.34 2.70
CA PRO A 261 -35.82 8.55 3.24
C PRO A 261 -36.93 8.23 4.26
N GLU A 262 -37.14 9.10 5.23
CA GLU A 262 -38.21 8.93 6.20
C GLU A 262 -39.59 9.08 5.54
N SER A 263 -40.56 8.28 5.96
CA SER A 263 -41.96 8.46 5.57
C SER A 263 -42.89 8.12 6.72
N THR A 264 -44.14 8.58 6.64
CA THR A 264 -45.19 8.27 7.62
C THR A 264 -45.41 6.77 7.81
N LYS A 265 -45.24 5.98 6.74
CA LYS A 265 -45.36 4.51 6.75
C LYS A 265 -44.10 3.80 7.22
N ASN A 266 -42.93 4.42 7.08
CA ASN A 266 -41.64 3.85 7.45
C ASN A 266 -40.77 4.90 8.19
N PRO A 267 -41.08 5.18 9.47
CA PRO A 267 -40.33 6.15 10.27
C PRO A 267 -38.95 5.62 10.67
N ILE A 268 -37.96 6.50 10.78
CA ILE A 268 -36.56 6.11 11.03
C ILE A 268 -36.41 5.40 12.38
N ASN A 269 -37.11 5.86 13.42
CA ASN A 269 -37.01 5.32 14.77
C ASN A 269 -37.49 3.86 14.94
N LYS A 270 -38.20 3.30 13.95
CA LYS A 270 -38.63 1.90 13.95
C LYS A 270 -37.64 0.97 13.24
N ARG A 271 -36.65 1.52 12.53
CA ARG A 271 -35.66 0.75 11.77
C ARG A 271 -34.55 0.26 12.68
N LYS A 272 -34.04 -0.94 12.40
CA LYS A 272 -32.93 -1.52 13.17
C LYS A 272 -31.60 -0.93 12.72
N LEU A 273 -30.65 -0.82 13.65
CA LEU A 273 -29.30 -0.33 13.35
C LEU A 273 -28.40 -1.48 12.90
N VAL A 274 -27.62 -1.26 11.83
CA VAL A 274 -26.49 -2.10 11.44
C VAL A 274 -25.24 -1.23 11.47
N PHE A 275 -24.24 -1.63 12.27
CA PHE A 275 -22.98 -0.90 12.38
C PHE A 275 -21.88 -1.67 11.64
N LEU A 276 -21.21 -1.01 10.70
CA LEU A 276 -20.15 -1.58 9.88
C LEU A 276 -18.87 -0.77 10.07
N THR A 277 -17.75 -1.44 10.29
CA THR A 277 -16.43 -0.81 10.35
C THR A 277 -15.41 -1.58 9.55
N ALA A 278 -14.37 -0.90 9.10
CA ALA A 278 -13.24 -1.53 8.43
C ALA A 278 -11.92 -0.85 8.77
N ARG A 279 -10.84 -1.55 8.43
CA ARG A 279 -9.47 -1.02 8.42
C ARG A 279 -8.97 -0.53 9.79
N ILE A 280 -9.11 -1.38 10.80
CA ILE A 280 -8.49 -1.18 12.13
C ILE A 280 -6.98 -1.35 12.02
N HIS A 281 -6.53 -2.39 11.31
CA HIS A 281 -5.13 -2.54 10.95
C HIS A 281 -4.86 -1.81 9.62
N PRO A 282 -3.93 -0.85 9.61
CA PRO A 282 -3.71 0.03 8.46
C PRO A 282 -3.16 -0.72 7.25
N GLY A 283 -2.31 -1.73 7.42
CA GLY A 283 -1.79 -2.54 6.32
C GLY A 283 -2.80 -3.51 5.66
N GLU A 284 -4.00 -3.70 6.22
CA GLU A 284 -5.00 -4.67 5.71
C GLU A 284 -5.90 -4.07 4.62
N SER A 285 -5.29 -3.75 3.47
CA SER A 285 -5.96 -2.94 2.45
C SER A 285 -7.15 -3.53 1.73
N ASN A 286 -7.22 -4.84 1.71
CA ASN A 286 -8.40 -5.58 1.28
C ASN A 286 -9.69 -5.16 2.01
N ALA A 287 -9.62 -4.78 3.30
CA ALA A 287 -10.80 -4.39 4.06
C ALA A 287 -11.47 -3.12 3.50
N SER A 288 -10.68 -2.14 3.04
CA SER A 288 -11.22 -0.92 2.43
C SER A 288 -11.85 -1.19 1.06
N TRP A 289 -11.29 -2.11 0.27
CA TRP A 289 -11.90 -2.52 -1.01
C TRP A 289 -13.22 -3.26 -0.82
N ILE A 290 -13.32 -4.13 0.20
CA ILE A 290 -14.59 -4.77 0.57
C ILE A 290 -15.60 -3.72 1.03
N MET A 291 -15.16 -2.76 1.84
CA MET A 291 -16.03 -1.70 2.33
C MET A 291 -16.52 -0.77 1.19
N LEU A 292 -15.65 -0.45 0.22
CA LEU A 292 -16.01 0.29 -0.99
C LEU A 292 -17.18 -0.40 -1.71
N GLY A 293 -17.02 -1.69 -2.04
CA GLY A 293 -18.07 -2.46 -2.73
C GLY A 293 -19.34 -2.61 -1.89
N THR A 294 -19.20 -2.76 -0.57
CA THR A 294 -20.34 -2.81 0.37
C THR A 294 -21.14 -1.51 0.34
N VAL A 295 -20.48 -0.36 0.42
CA VAL A 295 -21.14 0.95 0.36
C VAL A 295 -21.75 1.19 -1.02
N GLU A 296 -21.05 0.87 -2.11
CA GLU A 296 -21.60 1.00 -3.46
C GLU A 296 -22.83 0.11 -3.68
N ALA A 297 -22.84 -1.12 -3.13
CA ALA A 297 -24.01 -1.99 -3.16
C ALA A 297 -25.18 -1.39 -2.36
N LEU A 298 -24.92 -0.88 -1.14
CA LEU A 298 -25.93 -0.21 -0.31
C LEU A 298 -26.46 1.08 -0.91
N LEU A 299 -25.70 1.75 -1.78
CA LEU A 299 -26.11 2.96 -2.51
C LEU A 299 -26.71 2.67 -3.89
N SER A 300 -26.80 1.40 -4.30
CA SER A 300 -27.37 1.02 -5.60
C SER A 300 -28.91 1.13 -5.63
N HIS A 301 -29.46 1.21 -6.84
CA HIS A 301 -30.91 1.17 -7.09
C HIS A 301 -31.48 -0.26 -7.17
N SER A 302 -30.71 -1.28 -6.77
CA SER A 302 -31.21 -2.66 -6.76
C SER A 302 -32.36 -2.81 -5.77
N THR A 303 -33.29 -3.71 -6.08
CA THR A 303 -34.43 -4.04 -5.19
C THR A 303 -33.95 -4.55 -3.83
N TYR A 304 -32.89 -5.36 -3.81
CA TYR A 304 -32.23 -5.82 -2.59
C TYR A 304 -31.71 -4.67 -1.73
N ALA A 305 -30.96 -3.73 -2.33
CA ALA A 305 -30.42 -2.59 -1.58
C ALA A 305 -31.54 -1.65 -1.08
N SER A 306 -32.58 -1.44 -1.88
CA SER A 306 -33.76 -0.66 -1.48
C SER A 306 -34.50 -1.32 -0.30
N SER A 307 -34.71 -2.64 -0.34
CA SER A 307 -35.30 -3.39 0.78
C SER A 307 -34.46 -3.24 2.05
N LEU A 308 -33.15 -3.44 1.96
CA LEU A 308 -32.25 -3.27 3.11
C LEU A 308 -32.31 -1.85 3.69
N ARG A 309 -32.31 -0.83 2.84
CA ARG A 309 -32.42 0.58 3.27
C ARG A 309 -33.77 0.90 3.92
N ASN A 310 -34.85 0.20 3.54
CA ASN A 310 -36.16 0.37 4.16
C ASN A 310 -36.20 -0.22 5.58
N ASP A 311 -35.54 -1.35 5.81
CA ASP A 311 -35.59 -2.08 7.08
C ASP A 311 -34.54 -1.61 8.10
N TYR A 312 -33.41 -1.08 7.61
CA TYR A 312 -32.23 -0.80 8.42
C TYR A 312 -31.68 0.62 8.25
N ILE A 313 -31.02 1.08 9.30
CA ILE A 313 -30.11 2.23 9.29
C ILE A 313 -28.69 1.67 9.31
N PHE A 314 -27.91 1.92 8.26
CA PHE A 314 -26.50 1.55 8.23
C PHE A 314 -25.66 2.71 8.74
N LYS A 315 -24.86 2.45 9.76
CA LYS A 315 -23.82 3.34 10.27
C LYS A 315 -22.47 2.75 9.89
N VAL A 316 -21.73 3.42 9.02
CA VAL A 316 -20.51 2.89 8.42
C VAL A 316 -19.32 3.78 8.75
N VAL A 317 -18.29 3.21 9.36
CA VAL A 317 -16.97 3.85 9.53
C VAL A 317 -16.00 3.15 8.56
N PRO A 318 -15.77 3.71 7.36
CA PRO A 318 -15.09 2.97 6.30
C PRO A 318 -13.61 2.69 6.55
N MET A 319 -12.99 3.53 7.38
CA MET A 319 -11.58 3.43 7.74
C MET A 319 -11.38 3.91 9.17
N LEU A 320 -11.17 2.98 10.10
CA LEU A 320 -10.96 3.33 11.51
C LEU A 320 -9.58 3.93 11.77
N ASN A 321 -8.53 3.34 11.19
CA ASN A 321 -7.15 3.74 11.46
C ASN A 321 -6.56 4.60 10.33
N ILE A 322 -7.09 5.82 10.20
CA ILE A 322 -6.66 6.78 9.18
C ILE A 322 -5.18 7.15 9.34
N GLU A 323 -4.72 7.35 10.58
CA GLU A 323 -3.32 7.72 10.84
C GLU A 323 -2.34 6.65 10.39
N GLY A 324 -2.59 5.39 10.76
CA GLY A 324 -1.75 4.29 10.31
C GLY A 324 -1.75 4.17 8.79
N VAL A 325 -2.90 4.39 8.13
CA VAL A 325 -3.00 4.36 6.67
C VAL A 325 -2.18 5.47 6.02
N ILE A 326 -2.29 6.72 6.51
CA ILE A 326 -1.52 7.85 5.97
C ILE A 326 -0.01 7.61 6.12
N ASN A 327 0.41 7.08 7.27
CA ASN A 327 1.82 6.86 7.60
C ASN A 327 2.41 5.53 7.10
N GLY A 328 1.63 4.72 6.38
CA GLY A 328 2.13 3.46 5.80
C GLY A 328 2.49 2.39 6.84
N CYS A 329 1.67 2.21 7.87
CA CYS A 329 1.80 1.12 8.86
C CYS A 329 1.20 -0.19 8.33
#